data_AF-A0A1H5L9W0-F1
#
_entry.id   AF-A0A1H5L9W0-F1
#
_cell.length_a   1.000
_cell.length_b   1.000
_cell.length_c   1.000
_cell.angle_alpha   90.00
_cell.angle_beta   90.00
_cell.angle_gamma   90.00
#
_symmetry.space_group_name_H-M   'P 1'
#
loop_
_entity.id
_entity.type
_entity.pdbx_description
1 polymer ?
#
loop_
_entity_poly.entity_id
_entity_poly.type
_entity_poly.pdbx_seq_one_letter_code
_entity_poly.pdbx_strand_id
1 'polypeptide(L)'
;MSPPPDLDGLSFAELKALVGELLVRVADLSRTVSEQREEIARLKGLKGRPDIKPGKPSGMEKASRQKPWKPPRRGGGNKTAKRVIHEERIVKASVPPGSRFKGYESFVVQDLVLRSHVVRYRRERWLTPYGRTVIAPLPCGISGHFGAELRRFVLVQHHQGQVTLARLLAQLHSIGIDVSKRQVMRMLIDKQEAFVEEARDVLRAGLETAVALHLKARRPNERFQGVAPALNLRICI
;
A
#
# COMPACT_ATOMS: atom_id res chain seq x y z
N MET A 1 -12.90 45.33 -18.77
CA MET A 1 -11.54 45.73 -18.35
C MET A 1 -11.24 47.03 -19.07
N SER A 2 -11.05 48.12 -18.34
CA SER A 2 -10.55 49.37 -18.92
C SER A 2 -9.13 49.11 -19.47
N PRO A 3 -8.74 49.72 -20.60
CA PRO A 3 -7.38 49.58 -21.11
C PRO A 3 -6.36 50.06 -20.06
N PRO A 4 -5.18 49.43 -19.98
CA PRO A 4 -4.14 49.90 -19.06
C PRO A 4 -3.76 51.34 -19.42
N PRO A 5 -3.56 52.23 -18.43
CA PRO A 5 -3.08 53.58 -18.68
C PRO A 5 -1.71 53.52 -19.37
N ASP A 6 -1.53 54.35 -20.40
CA ASP A 6 -0.25 54.49 -21.09
C ASP A 6 0.79 55.09 -20.13
N LEU A 7 1.78 54.29 -19.76
CA LEU A 7 2.75 54.62 -18.71
C LEU A 7 3.86 55.56 -19.20
N ASP A 8 4.07 55.63 -20.52
CA ASP A 8 5.17 56.37 -21.15
C ASP A 8 4.89 57.88 -21.25
N GLY A 9 3.62 58.30 -21.07
CA GLY A 9 3.19 59.70 -21.09
C GLY A 9 3.03 60.35 -19.72
N LEU A 10 3.27 59.61 -18.62
CA LEU A 10 3.02 60.10 -17.26
C LEU A 10 4.25 60.80 -16.65
N SER A 11 4.02 61.93 -16.01
CA SER A 11 5.03 62.61 -15.22
C SER A 11 5.42 61.78 -13.98
N PHE A 12 6.59 62.05 -13.42
CA PHE A 12 7.07 61.38 -12.20
C PHE A 12 6.09 61.50 -11.01
N ALA A 13 5.38 62.63 -10.93
CA ALA A 13 4.37 62.85 -9.90
C ALA A 13 3.14 61.95 -10.10
N GLU A 14 2.68 61.80 -11.35
CA GLU A 14 1.55 60.94 -11.71
C GLU A 14 1.89 59.45 -11.54
N LEU A 15 3.11 59.04 -11.88
CA LEU A 15 3.61 57.68 -11.63
C LEU A 15 3.65 57.37 -10.12
N LYS A 16 4.10 58.32 -9.29
CA LYS A 16 4.13 58.14 -7.83
C LYS A 16 2.73 58.02 -7.24
N ALA A 17 1.77 58.81 -7.74
CA ALA A 17 0.36 58.71 -7.35
C ALA A 17 -0.24 57.36 -7.75
N LEU A 18 0.00 56.89 -8.98
CA LEU A 18 -0.46 55.61 -9.49
C LEU A 18 0.12 54.43 -8.69
N VAL A 19 1.41 54.46 -8.35
CA VAL A 19 2.04 53.45 -7.50
C VAL A 19 1.40 53.44 -6.11
N GLY A 20 1.10 54.61 -5.55
CA GLY A 20 0.37 54.72 -4.28
C GLY A 20 -0.99 54.04 -4.32
N GLU A 21 -1.79 54.33 -5.35
CA GLU A 21 -3.11 53.70 -5.54
C GLU A 21 -3.01 52.18 -5.74
N LEU A 22 -2.04 51.73 -6.54
CA LEU A 22 -1.81 50.30 -6.78
C LEU A 22 -1.40 49.58 -5.49
N LEU A 23 -0.57 50.20 -4.64
CA LEU A 23 -0.18 49.61 -3.35
C LEU A 23 -1.38 49.45 -2.41
N VAL A 24 -2.26 50.45 -2.34
CA VAL A 24 -3.52 50.35 -1.57
C VAL A 24 -4.39 49.22 -2.11
N ARG A 25 -4.56 49.15 -3.44
CA ARG A 25 -5.40 48.12 -4.06
C ARG A 25 -4.82 46.71 -3.91
N VAL A 26 -3.51 46.55 -3.95
CA VAL A 26 -2.82 45.29 -3.67
C VAL A 26 -3.00 44.88 -2.20
N ALA A 27 -2.97 45.83 -1.26
CA ALA A 27 -3.22 45.56 0.16
C ALA A 27 -4.66 45.08 0.39
N ASP A 28 -5.65 45.75 -0.21
CA ASP A 28 -7.06 45.38 -0.12
C ASP A 28 -7.33 44.00 -0.73
N LEU A 29 -6.82 43.75 -1.95
CA LEU A 29 -6.94 42.45 -2.60
C LEU A 29 -6.27 41.34 -1.78
N SER A 30 -5.10 41.61 -1.19
CA SER A 30 -4.41 40.63 -0.34
C SER A 30 -5.22 40.29 0.90
N ARG A 31 -5.92 41.27 1.49
CA ARG A 31 -6.83 41.06 2.62
C ARG A 31 -8.02 40.18 2.21
N THR A 32 -8.71 40.52 1.12
CA THR A 32 -9.85 39.73 0.63
C THR A 32 -9.46 38.30 0.29
N VAL A 33 -8.28 38.10 -0.33
CA VAL A 33 -7.75 36.76 -0.62
C VAL A 33 -7.47 35.98 0.67
N SER A 34 -7.01 36.62 1.73
CA SER A 34 -6.81 35.97 3.04
C SER A 34 -8.14 35.52 3.64
N GLU A 35 -9.14 36.41 3.68
CA GLU A 35 -10.48 36.14 4.22
C GLU A 35 -11.17 35.00 3.44
N GLN A 36 -11.09 35.01 2.10
CA GLN A 36 -11.63 33.93 1.27
C GLN A 36 -10.93 32.59 1.48
N ARG A 37 -9.60 32.60 1.68
CA ARG A 37 -8.83 31.37 1.96
C ARG A 37 -9.21 30.76 3.30
N GLU A 38 -9.47 31.59 4.30
CA GLU A 38 -9.93 31.15 5.63
C GLU A 38 -11.34 30.56 5.56
N GLU A 39 -12.25 31.20 4.82
CA GLU A 39 -13.61 30.70 4.59
C GLU A 39 -13.61 29.36 3.85
N ILE A 40 -12.78 29.21 2.81
CA ILE A 40 -12.60 27.94 2.09
C ILE A 40 -12.04 26.85 3.00
N ALA A 41 -11.09 27.18 3.88
CA ALA A 41 -10.52 26.21 4.83
C ALA A 41 -11.56 25.72 5.84
N ARG A 42 -12.42 26.63 6.34
CA ARG A 42 -13.55 26.31 7.22
C ARG A 42 -14.56 25.38 6.53
N LEU A 43 -15.01 25.73 5.33
CA LEU A 43 -15.99 24.95 4.57
C LEU A 43 -15.46 23.56 4.18
N LYS A 44 -14.14 23.43 3.93
CA LYS A 44 -13.50 22.16 3.57
C LYS A 44 -13.05 21.32 4.78
N GLY A 45 -13.30 21.75 6.01
CA GLY A 45 -12.89 21.03 7.22
C GLY A 45 -11.37 20.86 7.36
N LEU A 46 -10.58 21.70 6.69
CA LEU A 46 -9.12 21.68 6.75
C LEU A 46 -8.68 22.47 7.99
N LYS A 47 -7.66 21.96 8.72
CA LYS A 47 -7.03 22.74 9.79
C LYS A 47 -6.50 24.05 9.20
N GLY A 48 -6.94 25.18 9.79
CA GLY A 48 -6.55 26.53 9.37
C GLY A 48 -5.03 26.78 9.44
N ARG A 49 -4.64 27.97 8.99
CA ARG A 49 -3.23 28.41 8.89
C ARG A 49 -2.49 28.15 10.21
N PRO A 50 -1.30 27.52 10.20
CA PRO A 50 -0.50 27.35 11.41
C PRO A 50 -0.19 28.71 12.03
N ASP A 51 -0.52 28.86 13.31
CA ASP A 51 -0.23 30.06 14.11
C ASP A 51 1.30 30.15 14.36
N ILE A 52 1.99 30.93 13.53
CA ILE A 52 3.39 31.28 13.76
C ILE A 52 3.39 32.50 14.68
N LYS A 53 3.48 32.25 15.99
CA LYS A 53 3.58 33.31 17.00
C LYS A 53 4.82 34.20 16.74
N PRO A 54 4.67 35.52 16.56
CA PRO A 54 5.82 36.42 16.48
C PRO A 54 6.39 36.62 17.89
N GLY A 55 7.57 36.06 18.15
CA GLY A 55 8.20 36.19 19.46
C GLY A 55 9.15 35.05 19.83
N LYS A 56 10.17 34.79 19.02
CA LYS A 56 11.46 34.31 19.51
C LYS A 56 12.56 35.11 18.81
N PRO A 57 13.45 35.80 19.56
CA PRO A 57 14.57 36.49 18.94
C PRO A 57 15.43 35.47 18.18
N SER A 58 15.78 35.84 16.95
CA SER A 58 16.65 35.10 16.06
C SER A 58 17.99 34.83 16.76
N GLY A 59 18.24 33.57 17.10
CA GLY A 59 19.51 33.11 17.66
C GLY A 59 20.59 33.05 16.58
N MET A 60 20.96 34.21 16.01
CA MET A 60 21.93 34.33 14.92
C MET A 60 23.38 34.55 15.42
N GLU A 61 23.65 34.42 16.72
CA GLU A 61 25.01 34.56 17.30
C GLU A 61 25.75 33.24 17.57
N LYS A 62 25.22 32.08 17.20
CA LYS A 62 25.93 30.79 17.39
C LYS A 62 26.43 30.16 16.09
N ALA A 63 26.79 30.99 15.10
CA ALA A 63 27.33 30.55 13.81
C ALA A 63 28.87 30.46 13.76
N SER A 64 29.58 30.27 14.89
CA SER A 64 31.03 30.01 14.90
C SER A 64 31.44 28.82 15.78
N ARG A 65 30.70 27.71 15.70
CA ARG A 65 31.23 26.41 16.11
C ARG A 65 30.78 25.35 15.10
N GLN A 66 31.75 24.74 14.43
CA GLN A 66 31.52 23.58 13.57
C GLN A 66 30.75 22.54 14.39
N LYS A 67 29.50 22.29 14.01
CA LYS A 67 28.74 21.15 14.54
C LYS A 67 29.44 19.89 14.06
N PRO A 68 29.80 18.94 14.94
CA PRO A 68 30.29 17.65 14.50
C PRO A 68 29.24 17.02 13.59
N TRP A 69 29.70 16.48 12.46
CA TRP A 69 28.87 15.75 11.50
C TRP A 69 28.09 14.68 12.25
N LYS A 70 26.79 14.92 12.45
CA LYS A 70 25.85 13.86 12.84
C LYS A 70 25.40 13.18 11.57
N PRO A 71 25.60 11.86 11.41
CA PRO A 71 25.12 11.16 10.21
C PRO A 71 23.61 11.45 10.07
N PRO A 72 23.12 11.67 8.85
CA PRO A 72 21.71 11.94 8.64
C PRO A 72 20.91 10.82 9.29
N ARG A 73 20.07 11.17 10.26
CA ARG A 73 19.12 10.24 10.85
C ARG A 73 18.26 9.73 9.70
N ARG A 74 18.46 8.46 9.32
CA ARG A 74 17.67 7.77 8.31
C ARG A 74 16.21 7.81 8.73
N GLY A 75 15.47 8.80 8.24
CA GLY A 75 14.02 8.84 8.34
C GLY A 75 13.46 7.64 7.57
N GLY A 76 12.78 6.73 8.29
CA GLY A 76 11.94 5.70 7.65
C GLY A 76 12.60 4.37 7.26
N GLY A 77 13.79 4.06 7.75
CA GLY A 77 14.59 2.91 7.25
C GLY A 77 14.35 1.52 7.87
N ASN A 78 13.16 1.18 8.39
CA ASN A 78 12.94 -0.16 8.98
C ASN A 78 11.80 -0.98 8.38
N LYS A 79 10.91 -0.38 7.56
CA LYS A 79 9.78 -1.10 6.96
C LYS A 79 10.15 -1.78 5.64
N THR A 80 11.04 -1.18 4.85
CA THR A 80 11.44 -1.71 3.54
C THR A 80 12.59 -2.72 3.66
N ALA A 81 13.48 -2.55 4.64
CA ALA A 81 14.65 -3.41 4.84
C ALA A 81 14.32 -4.86 5.22
N LYS A 82 13.10 -5.13 5.71
CA LYS A 82 12.64 -6.47 6.11
C LYS A 82 11.87 -7.22 5.02
N ARG A 83 11.74 -6.64 3.82
CA ARG A 83 10.94 -7.23 2.73
C ARG A 83 11.75 -8.25 1.95
N VAL A 84 11.14 -9.39 1.65
CA VAL A 84 11.71 -10.37 0.71
C VAL A 84 11.63 -9.79 -0.69
N ILE A 85 12.76 -9.71 -1.39
CA ILE A 85 12.81 -9.30 -2.79
C ILE A 85 12.52 -10.53 -3.65
N HIS A 86 11.39 -10.50 -4.36
CA HIS A 86 10.95 -11.59 -5.23
C HIS A 86 11.53 -11.49 -6.65
N GLU A 87 11.90 -10.29 -7.07
CA GLU A 87 12.45 -9.99 -8.39
C GLU A 87 13.36 -8.75 -8.31
N GLU A 88 14.51 -8.78 -8.97
CA GLU A 88 15.41 -7.64 -9.11
C GLU A 88 15.48 -7.22 -10.57
N ARG A 89 15.22 -5.93 -10.84
CA ARG A 89 15.28 -5.34 -12.18
C ARG A 89 16.26 -4.19 -12.22
N ILE A 90 17.23 -4.27 -13.13
CA ILE A 90 18.18 -3.19 -13.38
C ILE A 90 17.58 -2.24 -14.42
N VAL A 91 17.29 -1.01 -14.01
CA VAL A 91 16.84 0.06 -14.91
C VAL A 91 18.07 0.76 -15.46
N LYS A 92 18.26 0.71 -16.78
CA LYS A 92 19.36 1.41 -17.46
C LYS A 92 19.00 2.87 -17.68
N ALA A 93 19.91 3.78 -17.34
CA ALA A 93 19.80 5.19 -17.70
C ALA A 93 20.46 5.44 -19.06
N SER A 94 19.86 6.32 -19.87
CA SER A 94 20.57 6.92 -21.01
C SER A 94 21.49 8.02 -20.46
N VAL A 95 22.80 7.84 -20.61
CA VAL A 95 23.81 8.74 -20.06
C VAL A 95 24.65 9.39 -21.17
N PRO A 96 25.04 10.67 -21.05
CA PRO A 96 25.92 11.30 -22.03
C PRO A 96 27.27 10.59 -22.17
N PRO A 97 27.93 10.64 -23.35
CA PRO A 97 29.29 10.13 -23.53
C PRO A 97 30.27 10.73 -22.52
N GLY A 98 31.22 9.91 -22.05
CA GLY A 98 32.18 10.31 -21.00
C GLY A 98 31.65 10.16 -19.56
N SER A 99 30.39 9.76 -19.38
CA SER A 99 29.84 9.43 -18.05
C SER A 99 30.49 8.16 -17.49
N ARG A 100 30.86 8.19 -16.20
CA ARG A 100 31.33 7.00 -15.48
C ARG A 100 30.21 6.36 -14.67
N PHE A 101 30.19 5.04 -14.62
CA PHE A 101 29.26 4.31 -13.77
C PHE A 101 29.63 4.52 -12.28
N LYS A 102 28.66 4.91 -11.45
CA LYS A 102 28.85 5.16 -10.01
C LYS A 102 28.34 4.00 -9.13
N GLY A 103 27.45 3.15 -9.64
CA GLY A 103 26.74 2.13 -8.88
C GLY A 103 25.24 2.18 -9.13
N TYR A 104 24.50 1.31 -8.42
CA TYR A 104 23.03 1.27 -8.48
C TYR A 104 22.42 2.04 -7.30
N GLU A 105 21.31 2.72 -7.58
CA GLU A 105 20.43 3.27 -6.55
C GLU A 105 19.18 2.39 -6.45
N SER A 106 18.94 1.80 -5.27
CA SER A 106 17.85 0.84 -5.07
C SER A 106 16.53 1.55 -4.76
N PHE A 107 15.48 1.23 -5.53
CA PHE A 107 14.10 1.64 -5.25
C PHE A 107 13.20 0.40 -5.19
N VAL A 108 12.51 0.19 -4.07
CA VAL A 108 11.71 -1.03 -3.83
C VAL A 108 10.22 -0.71 -3.95
N VAL A 109 9.54 -1.39 -4.87
CA VAL A 109 8.08 -1.37 -5.03
C VAL A 109 7.49 -2.66 -4.45
N GLN A 110 6.40 -2.54 -3.70
CA GLN A 110 5.61 -3.69 -3.23
C GLN A 110 4.29 -3.69 -4.00
N ASP A 111 4.03 -4.78 -4.72
CA ASP A 111 2.86 -4.93 -5.58
C ASP A 111 2.09 -6.23 -5.24
N LEU A 112 0.86 -6.35 -5.74
CA LEU A 112 -0.01 -7.52 -5.59
C LEU A 112 -0.23 -8.19 -6.94
N VAL A 113 0.26 -9.43 -7.09
CA VAL A 113 0.06 -10.24 -8.30
C VAL A 113 -1.07 -11.25 -8.06
N LEU A 114 -2.25 -10.98 -8.64
CA LEU A 114 -3.35 -11.94 -8.73
C LEU A 114 -3.43 -12.50 -10.15
N ARG A 115 -3.20 -13.81 -10.29
CA ARG A 115 -3.31 -14.51 -11.58
C ARG A 115 -3.71 -15.96 -11.37
N SER A 116 -4.34 -16.56 -12.38
CA SER A 116 -4.47 -18.01 -12.43
C SER A 116 -3.09 -18.67 -12.63
N HIS A 117 -2.83 -19.73 -11.85
CA HIS A 117 -1.61 -20.52 -11.94
C HIS A 117 -1.98 -22.00 -12.08
N VAL A 118 -1.91 -22.52 -13.30
CA VAL A 118 -2.36 -23.87 -13.66
C VAL A 118 -1.16 -24.78 -13.89
N VAL A 119 -1.07 -25.86 -13.10
CA VAL A 119 -0.03 -26.87 -13.23
C VAL A 119 -0.64 -28.16 -13.82
N ARG A 120 -0.10 -28.62 -14.94
CA ARG A 120 -0.51 -29.89 -15.57
C ARG A 120 0.38 -31.03 -15.08
N TYR A 121 -0.17 -31.88 -14.21
CA TYR A 121 0.50 -33.13 -13.82
C TYR A 121 0.30 -34.20 -14.88
N ARG A 122 1.37 -34.60 -15.56
CA ARG A 122 1.41 -35.78 -16.43
C ARG A 122 1.95 -36.94 -15.61
N ARG A 123 1.07 -37.89 -15.31
CA ARG A 123 1.39 -39.09 -14.53
C ARG A 123 1.69 -40.22 -15.49
N GLU A 124 2.76 -40.95 -15.22
CA GLU A 124 3.07 -42.14 -15.99
C GLU A 124 1.96 -43.18 -15.82
N ARG A 125 1.66 -43.89 -16.90
CA ARG A 125 0.70 -44.98 -16.93
C ARG A 125 1.35 -46.16 -17.63
N TRP A 126 1.57 -47.23 -16.88
CA TRP A 126 2.24 -48.44 -17.33
C TRP A 126 1.25 -49.59 -17.40
N LEU A 127 1.35 -50.42 -18.44
CA LEU A 127 0.69 -51.71 -18.48
C LEU A 127 1.67 -52.77 -17.99
N THR A 128 1.31 -53.48 -16.93
CA THR A 128 2.12 -54.58 -16.42
C THR A 128 2.03 -55.78 -17.36
N PRO A 129 3.02 -56.68 -17.38
CA PRO A 129 2.96 -57.94 -18.14
C PRO A 129 1.74 -58.81 -17.81
N TYR A 130 1.13 -58.61 -16.64
CA TYR A 130 -0.07 -59.32 -16.17
C TYR A 130 -1.39 -58.60 -16.53
N GLY A 131 -1.36 -57.62 -17.43
CA GLY A 131 -2.54 -56.88 -17.90
C GLY A 131 -3.09 -55.83 -16.93
N ARG A 132 -2.45 -55.60 -15.77
CA ARG A 132 -2.86 -54.54 -14.82
C ARG A 132 -2.25 -53.19 -15.21
N THR A 133 -3.00 -52.11 -15.02
CA THR A 133 -2.50 -50.74 -15.24
C THR A 133 -1.98 -50.15 -13.93
N VAL A 134 -0.76 -49.63 -13.95
CA VAL A 134 -0.14 -48.88 -12.84
C VAL A 134 -0.05 -47.41 -13.24
N ILE A 135 -0.60 -46.52 -12.42
CA ILE A 135 -0.54 -45.08 -12.64
C ILE A 135 0.27 -44.46 -11.50
N ALA A 136 1.31 -43.70 -11.83
CA ALA A 136 2.12 -42.97 -10.85
C ALA A 136 1.21 -42.15 -9.93
N PRO A 137 1.37 -42.14 -8.60
CA PRO A 137 0.51 -41.36 -7.70
C PRO A 137 0.66 -39.85 -7.94
N LEU A 138 -0.31 -39.06 -7.46
CA LEU A 138 -0.12 -37.61 -7.38
C LEU A 138 0.83 -37.28 -6.23
N PRO A 139 1.61 -36.18 -6.33
CA PRO A 139 2.34 -35.64 -5.17
C PRO A 139 1.44 -35.44 -3.96
N CYS A 140 2.02 -35.56 -2.76
CA CYS A 140 1.31 -35.31 -1.51
C CYS A 140 0.70 -33.89 -1.48
N GLY A 141 -0.41 -33.73 -0.77
CA GLY A 141 -1.14 -32.46 -0.67
C GLY A 141 -2.05 -32.11 -1.87
N ILE A 142 -1.99 -32.87 -2.98
CA ILE A 142 -2.85 -32.63 -4.15
C ILE A 142 -4.11 -33.50 -4.07
N SER A 143 -5.24 -32.87 -3.74
CA SER A 143 -6.56 -33.52 -3.84
C SER A 143 -7.53 -32.69 -4.68
N GLY A 144 -8.12 -33.31 -5.69
CA GLY A 144 -9.04 -32.65 -6.62
C GLY A 144 -8.35 -31.70 -7.62
N HIS A 145 -9.13 -30.81 -8.23
CA HIS A 145 -8.67 -29.93 -9.32
C HIS A 145 -8.25 -28.52 -8.86
N PHE A 146 -8.51 -28.19 -7.60
CA PHE A 146 -8.20 -26.87 -7.03
C PHE A 146 -7.23 -27.02 -5.86
N GLY A 147 -6.08 -26.36 -5.98
CA GLY A 147 -5.00 -26.41 -5.02
C GLY A 147 -5.32 -25.71 -3.69
N ALA A 148 -4.50 -26.00 -2.68
CA ALA A 148 -4.68 -25.50 -1.31
C ALA A 148 -4.70 -23.96 -1.24
N GLU A 149 -3.83 -23.27 -1.97
CA GLU A 149 -3.76 -21.80 -1.98
C GLU A 149 -5.08 -21.14 -2.41
N LEU A 150 -5.72 -21.66 -3.46
CA LEU A 150 -7.01 -21.15 -3.91
C LEU A 150 -8.10 -21.38 -2.86
N ARG A 151 -8.07 -22.53 -2.17
CA ARG A 151 -9.02 -22.82 -1.08
C ARG A 151 -8.81 -21.89 0.10
N ARG A 152 -7.56 -21.66 0.51
CA ARG A 152 -7.21 -20.68 1.56
C ARG A 152 -7.75 -19.30 1.21
N PHE A 153 -7.52 -18.85 -0.02
CA PHE A 153 -8.03 -17.57 -0.49
C PHE A 153 -9.56 -17.48 -0.41
N VAL A 154 -10.28 -18.51 -0.89
CA VAL A 154 -11.74 -18.59 -0.83
C VAL A 154 -12.27 -18.55 0.61
N LEU A 155 -11.66 -19.32 1.51
CA LEU A 155 -12.04 -19.37 2.94
C LEU A 155 -11.82 -18.01 3.62
N VAL A 156 -10.67 -17.38 3.41
CA VAL A 156 -10.37 -16.05 3.98
C VAL A 156 -11.35 -15.01 3.45
N GLN A 157 -11.58 -14.96 2.14
CA GLN A 157 -12.50 -13.98 1.55
C GLN A 157 -13.94 -14.15 2.05
N HIS A 158 -14.41 -15.40 2.18
CA HIS A 158 -15.76 -15.68 2.64
C HIS A 158 -15.93 -15.42 4.15
N HIS A 159 -15.06 -15.98 4.99
CA HIS A 159 -15.24 -15.94 6.44
C HIS A 159 -14.69 -14.66 7.08
N GLN A 160 -13.52 -14.17 6.66
CA GLN A 160 -12.94 -12.94 7.20
C GLN A 160 -13.37 -11.71 6.40
N GLY A 161 -13.34 -11.82 5.06
CA GLY A 161 -13.73 -10.74 4.16
C GLY A 161 -15.23 -10.52 4.02
N GLN A 162 -16.07 -11.45 4.52
CA GLN A 162 -17.53 -11.42 4.39
C GLN A 162 -17.98 -11.23 2.92
N VAL A 163 -17.17 -11.72 1.98
CA VAL A 163 -17.45 -11.63 0.55
C VAL A 163 -18.54 -12.65 0.20
N THR A 164 -19.64 -12.16 -0.37
CA THR A 164 -20.74 -13.04 -0.79
C THR A 164 -20.27 -14.00 -1.88
N LEU A 165 -20.88 -15.19 -1.92
CA LEU A 165 -20.53 -16.23 -2.90
C LEU A 165 -20.57 -15.74 -4.36
N ALA A 166 -21.56 -14.92 -4.70
CA ALA A 166 -21.70 -14.35 -6.05
C ALA A 166 -20.54 -13.40 -6.40
N ARG A 167 -20.11 -12.55 -5.45
CA ARG A 167 -18.97 -11.65 -5.63
C ARG A 167 -17.66 -12.42 -5.70
N LEU A 168 -17.52 -13.45 -4.88
CA LEU A 168 -16.35 -14.31 -4.90
C LEU A 168 -16.20 -15.03 -6.25
N LEU A 169 -17.30 -15.57 -6.80
CA LEU A 169 -17.29 -16.15 -8.15
C LEU A 169 -16.85 -15.14 -9.22
N ALA A 170 -17.47 -13.96 -9.23
CA ALA A 170 -17.12 -12.91 -10.19
C ALA A 170 -15.64 -12.49 -10.07
N GLN A 171 -15.13 -12.38 -8.84
CA GLN A 171 -13.72 -12.08 -8.59
C GLN A 171 -12.81 -13.19 -9.13
N LEU A 172 -13.11 -14.46 -8.85
CA LEU A 172 -12.32 -15.59 -9.35
C LEU A 172 -12.31 -15.66 -10.87
N HIS A 173 -13.44 -15.42 -11.53
CA HIS A 173 -13.53 -15.33 -12.99
C HIS A 173 -12.70 -14.18 -13.54
N SER A 174 -12.73 -13.00 -12.91
CA SER A 174 -11.91 -11.85 -13.33
C SER A 174 -10.40 -12.10 -13.23
N ILE A 175 -9.98 -12.99 -12.32
CA ILE A 175 -8.57 -13.42 -12.16
C ILE A 175 -8.22 -14.52 -13.18
N GLY A 176 -9.21 -15.07 -13.91
CA GLY A 176 -9.03 -16.14 -14.88
C GLY A 176 -9.08 -17.55 -14.27
N ILE A 177 -9.73 -17.72 -13.12
CA ILE A 177 -9.99 -19.02 -12.51
C ILE A 177 -11.32 -19.56 -13.02
N ASP A 178 -11.30 -20.68 -13.73
CA ASP A 178 -12.52 -21.36 -14.17
C ASP A 178 -13.11 -22.21 -13.04
N VAL A 179 -14.24 -21.77 -12.49
CA VAL A 179 -14.89 -22.42 -11.35
C VAL A 179 -16.41 -22.18 -11.35
N SER A 180 -17.16 -23.20 -10.96
CA SER A 180 -18.61 -23.14 -10.78
C SER A 180 -19.02 -22.79 -9.34
N LYS A 181 -20.26 -22.31 -9.17
CA LYS A 181 -20.86 -22.05 -7.85
C LYS A 181 -20.79 -23.26 -6.92
N ARG A 182 -21.08 -24.47 -7.43
CA ARG A 182 -21.03 -25.71 -6.65
C ARG A 182 -19.61 -26.05 -6.19
N GLN A 183 -18.60 -25.80 -7.02
CA GLN A 183 -17.21 -26.03 -6.66
C GLN A 183 -16.75 -25.07 -5.56
N VAL A 184 -17.09 -23.78 -5.64
CA VAL A 184 -16.78 -22.83 -4.56
C VAL A 184 -17.50 -23.22 -3.27
N MET A 185 -18.77 -23.62 -3.33
CA MET A 185 -19.50 -24.12 -2.15
C MET A 185 -18.82 -25.36 -1.53
N ARG A 186 -18.34 -26.31 -2.34
CA ARG A 186 -17.57 -27.45 -1.84
C ARG A 186 -16.27 -27.02 -1.17
N MET A 187 -15.56 -26.02 -1.69
CA MET A 187 -14.37 -25.48 -1.04
C MET A 187 -14.68 -24.86 0.34
N LEU A 188 -15.88 -24.31 0.52
CA LEU A 188 -16.31 -23.73 1.80
C LEU A 188 -16.80 -24.77 2.81
N ILE A 189 -17.27 -25.94 2.36
CA ILE A 189 -17.89 -26.94 3.24
C ILE A 189 -16.96 -28.14 3.51
N ASP A 190 -16.25 -28.63 2.49
CA ASP A 190 -15.51 -29.90 2.57
C ASP A 190 -14.11 -29.71 3.18
N LYS A 191 -13.69 -30.67 4.03
CA LYS A 191 -12.29 -30.89 4.47
C LYS A 191 -11.61 -29.64 5.06
N GLN A 192 -12.26 -29.01 6.04
CA GLN A 192 -11.69 -27.87 6.76
C GLN A 192 -10.66 -28.27 7.84
N GLU A 193 -10.56 -29.56 8.21
CA GLU A 193 -9.74 -30.03 9.33
C GLU A 193 -8.28 -29.56 9.22
N ALA A 194 -7.63 -29.76 8.07
CA ALA A 194 -6.25 -29.33 7.84
C ALA A 194 -6.06 -27.81 7.94
N PHE A 195 -7.05 -27.02 7.52
CA PHE A 195 -7.00 -25.55 7.60
C PHE A 195 -7.28 -25.04 9.01
N VAL A 196 -8.14 -25.73 9.76
CA VAL A 196 -8.42 -25.44 11.16
C VAL A 196 -7.20 -25.75 12.03
N GLU A 197 -6.51 -26.86 11.76
CA GLU A 197 -5.24 -27.18 12.41
C GLU A 197 -4.17 -26.12 12.10
N GLU A 198 -3.99 -25.76 10.82
CA GLU A 198 -3.08 -24.69 10.42
C GLU A 198 -3.40 -23.36 11.14
N ALA A 199 -4.67 -22.96 11.21
CA ALA A 199 -5.08 -21.75 11.90
C ALA A 199 -4.81 -21.80 13.41
N ARG A 200 -4.97 -22.98 14.04
CA ARG A 200 -4.64 -23.20 15.47
C ARG A 200 -3.15 -23.11 15.70
N ASP A 201 -2.33 -23.64 14.81
CA ASP A 201 -0.87 -23.59 14.93
C ASP A 201 -0.35 -22.17 14.72
N VAL A 202 -0.92 -21.42 13.76
CA VAL A 202 -0.64 -19.99 13.59
C VAL A 202 -1.05 -19.21 14.84
N LEU A 203 -2.22 -19.50 15.42
CA LEU A 203 -2.65 -18.87 16.67
C LEU A 203 -1.70 -19.20 17.82
N ARG A 204 -1.30 -20.46 17.96
CA ARG A 204 -0.36 -20.91 19.00
C ARG A 204 0.99 -20.19 18.87
N ALA A 205 1.58 -20.19 17.68
CA ALA A 205 2.82 -19.48 17.41
C ALA A 205 2.68 -17.96 17.65
N GLY A 206 1.52 -17.39 17.32
CA GLY A 206 1.19 -16.00 17.62
C GLY A 206 1.10 -15.71 19.12
N LEU A 207 0.51 -16.63 19.89
CA LEU A 207 0.42 -16.52 21.35
C LEU A 207 1.79 -16.66 22.02
N GLU A 208 2.66 -17.54 21.52
CA GLU A 208 4.02 -17.74 22.04
C GLU A 208 4.94 -16.53 21.80
N THR A 209 4.69 -15.76 20.74
CA THR A 209 5.54 -14.63 20.34
C THR A 209 4.97 -13.26 20.71
N ALA A 210 3.69 -13.17 21.12
CA ALA A 210 3.05 -11.91 21.45
C ALA A 210 3.42 -11.43 22.87
N VAL A 211 4.02 -10.23 22.97
CA VAL A 211 4.37 -9.57 24.25
C VAL A 211 3.13 -9.08 25.01
N ALA A 212 1.99 -8.88 24.33
CA ALA A 212 0.70 -8.59 24.96
C ALA A 212 -0.47 -8.97 24.04
N LEU A 213 -1.51 -9.59 24.62
CA LEU A 213 -2.78 -9.85 23.93
C LEU A 213 -3.77 -8.73 24.25
N HIS A 214 -4.17 -7.96 23.24
CA HIS A 214 -5.30 -7.06 23.38
C HIS A 214 -6.60 -7.84 23.11
N LEU A 215 -7.14 -8.47 24.15
CA LEU A 215 -8.46 -9.10 24.11
C LEU A 215 -9.54 -8.03 24.21
N LYS A 216 -10.17 -7.68 23.08
CA LYS A 216 -11.45 -6.95 23.10
C LYS A 216 -12.57 -7.92 23.44
N ALA A 217 -13.06 -7.88 24.67
CA ALA A 217 -14.33 -8.51 25.02
C ALA A 217 -15.45 -7.90 24.16
N ARG A 218 -16.20 -8.77 23.47
CA ARG A 218 -17.29 -8.39 22.56
C ARG A 218 -18.41 -7.72 23.37
N ARG A 219 -18.61 -6.41 23.19
CA ARG A 219 -19.91 -5.79 23.47
C ARG A 219 -20.85 -6.10 22.30
N PRO A 220 -22.16 -6.36 22.52
CA PRO A 220 -23.04 -6.94 21.50
C PRO A 220 -23.18 -6.17 20.18
N ASN A 221 -22.77 -4.90 20.10
CA ASN A 221 -23.06 -4.00 18.96
C ASN A 221 -21.85 -3.25 18.35
N GLU A 222 -20.60 -3.67 18.59
CA GLU A 222 -19.42 -2.99 18.02
C GLU A 222 -18.94 -3.60 16.69
N ARG A 223 -18.83 -2.79 15.63
CA ARG A 223 -18.27 -3.17 14.32
C ARG A 223 -16.75 -3.38 14.42
N PHE A 224 -16.26 -4.46 13.81
CA PHE A 224 -14.86 -4.87 13.85
C PHE A 224 -13.98 -3.95 12.98
N GLN A 225 -12.96 -3.33 13.59
CA GLN A 225 -11.79 -2.75 12.92
C GLN A 225 -10.55 -3.28 13.65
N GLY A 226 -10.06 -4.45 13.24
CA GLY A 226 -8.87 -5.06 13.80
C GLY A 226 -8.06 -5.72 12.70
N VAL A 227 -6.91 -5.13 12.37
CA VAL A 227 -5.94 -5.70 11.41
C VAL A 227 -4.89 -6.43 12.23
N ALA A 228 -4.87 -7.76 12.14
CA ALA A 228 -3.72 -8.55 12.60
C ALA A 228 -2.64 -8.53 11.50
N PRO A 229 -1.35 -8.33 11.83
CA PRO A 229 -0.28 -8.42 10.85
C PRO A 229 -0.13 -9.88 10.42
N ALA A 230 -0.29 -10.13 9.12
CA ALA A 230 -0.09 -11.44 8.52
C ALA A 230 1.37 -11.90 8.71
N LEU A 231 1.57 -12.89 9.57
CA LEU A 231 2.80 -13.68 9.61
C LEU A 231 2.80 -14.61 8.39
N ASN A 232 3.69 -14.31 7.44
CA ASN A 232 4.02 -15.21 6.33
C ASN A 232 4.70 -16.45 6.89
N LEU A 233 3.95 -17.53 7.11
CA LEU A 233 4.50 -18.88 7.20
C LEU A 233 3.92 -19.72 6.07
N ARG A 234 4.74 -19.95 5.05
CA ARG A 234 4.60 -21.10 4.16
C ARG A 234 4.95 -22.34 4.99
N ILE A 235 3.94 -23.09 5.42
CA ILE A 235 4.12 -24.47 5.84
C ILE A 235 3.56 -25.34 4.72
N CYS A 236 4.45 -26.13 4.12
CA CYS A 236 4.11 -27.25 3.25
C CYS A 236 3.53 -28.37 4.11
N ILE A 237 2.32 -28.82 3.78
CA ILE A 237 1.78 -30.14 4.14
C ILE A 237 1.23 -30.76 2.85
#